data_AF-A0A090MQF6-F1
#
_entry.id   AF-A0A090MQF6-F1
#
_cell.length_a   1.000
_cell.length_b   1.000
_cell.length_c   1.000
_cell.angle_alpha   90.00
_cell.angle_beta   90.00
_cell.angle_gamma   90.00
#
_symmetry.space_group_name_H-M   'P 1'
#
loop_
_entity.id
_entity.type
_entity.pdbx_description
1 polymer ?
#
loop_
_entity_poly.entity_id
_entity_poly.type
_entity_poly.pdbx_seq_one_letter_code
_entity_poly.pdbx_strand_id
1 'polypeptide(L)'
;MTSDTIWQLIRYALLLAFGPLITKGYLSSDEVTTVTGAIGVIFTTAWGVWVKYGTRTTTASHAARIDTPLVDPATGKISTN
;
A
#
# COMPACT_ATOMS: atom_id res chain seq x y z
N MET A 1 7.52 -12.38 9.58
CA MET A 1 7.85 -11.11 8.90
C MET A 1 6.85 -10.07 9.35
N THR A 2 7.30 -8.89 9.78
CA THR A 2 6.40 -7.76 10.07
C THR A 2 6.01 -7.05 8.76
N SER A 3 4.88 -6.33 8.77
CA SER A 3 4.40 -5.60 7.59
C SER A 3 5.45 -4.64 7.03
N ASP A 4 6.18 -3.95 7.91
CA ASP A 4 7.31 -3.08 7.53
C ASP A 4 8.39 -3.81 6.72
N THR A 5 8.75 -5.03 7.11
CA THR A 5 9.77 -5.82 6.39
C THR A 5 9.28 -6.23 5.00
N ILE A 6 8.00 -6.59 4.87
CA ILE A 6 7.40 -6.95 3.58
C ILE A 6 7.43 -5.74 2.64
N TRP A 7 7.09 -4.56 3.15
CA TRP A 7 7.03 -3.35 2.35
C TRP A 7 8.41 -2.80 1.97
N GLN A 8 9.39 -2.91 2.86
CA GLN A 8 10.78 -2.63 2.51
C GLN A 8 11.30 -3.54 1.39
N LEU A 9 11.02 -4.83 1.47
CA LEU A 9 11.41 -5.80 0.43
C LEU A 9 10.82 -5.44 -0.93
N ILE A 10 9.52 -5.12 -0.96
CA ILE A 10 8.83 -4.70 -2.17
C ILE A 10 9.45 -3.40 -2.73
N ARG A 11 9.72 -2.41 -1.88
CA ARG A 11 10.35 -1.14 -2.28
C ARG A 11 11.75 -1.36 -2.86
N TYR A 12 12.56 -2.19 -2.23
CA TYR A 12 13.91 -2.48 -2.73
C TYR A 12 13.88 -3.27 -4.04
N ALA A 13 12.96 -4.23 -4.18
CA ALA A 13 12.78 -4.96 -5.44
C ALA A 13 12.41 -4.01 -6.59
N LEU A 14 11.51 -3.05 -6.35
CA LEU A 14 11.17 -2.02 -7.34
C LEU A 14 12.38 -1.13 -7.67
N LEU A 15 13.09 -0.62 -6.67
CA LEU A 15 14.27 0.24 -6.90
C LEU A 15 15.34 -0.48 -7.70
N LEU A 16 15.55 -1.77 -7.42
CA LEU A 16 16.50 -2.61 -8.15
C LEU A 16 16.05 -2.87 -9.59
N ALA A 17 14.76 -3.06 -9.83
CA ALA A 17 14.23 -3.31 -11.18
C ALA A 17 14.21 -2.03 -12.04
N PHE A 18 13.74 -0.92 -11.48
CA PHE A 18 13.52 0.32 -12.22
C PHE A 18 14.75 1.24 -12.26
N GLY A 19 15.66 1.15 -11.29
CA GLY A 19 16.90 1.95 -11.27
C GLY A 19 17.78 1.78 -12.53
N PRO A 20 18.07 0.53 -12.96
CA PRO A 20 18.84 0.26 -14.17
C PRO A 20 18.11 0.61 -15.48
N LEU A 21 16.78 0.51 -15.51
CA LEU A 21 15.96 0.84 -16.68
C LEU A 21 15.99 2.35 -16.98
N ILE A 22 15.99 3.19 -15.94
CA ILE A 22 16.07 4.65 -16.05
C ILE A 22 17.51 5.09 -16.43
N THR A 23 18.54 4.57 -15.75
CA THR A 23 19.93 5.00 -15.99
C THR A 23 20.49 4.58 -17.33
N LYS A 24 19.98 3.50 -17.94
CA LYS A 24 20.40 3.06 -19.28
C LYS A 24 19.67 3.76 -20.43
N GLY A 25 18.77 4.70 -20.16
CA GLY A 25 18.06 5.47 -21.19
C GLY A 25 17.03 4.67 -21.99
N TYR A 26 16.59 3.51 -21.49
CA TYR A 26 15.55 2.70 -22.14
C TYR A 26 14.14 3.30 -22.01
N LEU A 27 13.96 4.32 -21.15
CA LEU A 27 12.70 5.02 -20.92
C LEU A 27 12.93 6.53 -21.03
N SER A 28 12.10 7.20 -21.82
CA SER A 28 12.02 8.66 -21.82
C SER A 28 11.41 9.17 -20.50
N SER A 29 11.64 10.44 -20.15
CA SER A 29 11.13 11.03 -18.91
C SER A 29 9.60 10.94 -18.77
N ASP A 30 8.87 11.00 -19.88
CA ASP A 30 7.41 10.85 -19.92
C ASP A 30 6.97 9.41 -19.64
N GLU A 31 7.70 8.42 -20.16
CA GLU A 31 7.43 7.01 -19.87
C GLU A 31 7.74 6.67 -18.41
N VAL A 32 8.82 7.23 -17.84
CA VAL A 32 9.14 7.05 -16.41
C VAL A 32 8.03 7.64 -15.53
N THR A 33 7.51 8.82 -15.88
CA THR A 33 6.40 9.45 -15.14
C THR A 33 5.14 8.58 -15.22
N THR A 34 4.82 8.08 -16.41
CA THR A 34 3.65 7.22 -16.65
C THR A 34 3.75 5.91 -15.88
N VAL A 35 4.91 5.24 -15.94
CA VAL A 35 5.18 3.99 -15.23
C VAL A 35 5.16 4.19 -13.72
N THR A 36 5.76 5.28 -13.22
CA THR A 36 5.76 5.59 -11.78
C THR A 36 4.34 5.86 -11.29
N GLY A 37 3.52 6.59 -12.06
CA GLY A 37 2.11 6.79 -11.76
C GLY A 37 1.32 5.48 -11.71
N ALA A 38 1.50 4.61 -12.70
CA ALA A 38 0.85 3.31 -12.76
C ALA A 38 1.24 2.41 -11.58
N ILE A 39 2.53 2.36 -11.22
CA ILE A 39 3.03 1.64 -10.05
C ILE A 39 2.43 2.22 -8.78
N GLY A 40 2.40 3.55 -8.63
CA GLY A 40 1.78 4.22 -7.49
C GLY A 40 0.33 3.79 -7.28
N VAL A 41 -0.47 3.76 -8.34
CA VAL A 41 -1.87 3.33 -8.28
C VAL A 41 -2.00 1.86 -7.85
N ILE A 42 -1.18 0.97 -8.41
CA ILE A 42 -1.16 -0.45 -8.04
C ILE A 42 -0.80 -0.60 -6.55
N PHE A 43 0.20 0.16 -6.09
CA PHE A 43 0.65 0.15 -4.70
C PHE A 43 -0.42 0.64 -3.74
N THR A 44 -1.07 1.76 -4.04
CA THR A 44 -2.16 2.30 -3.23
C THR A 44 -3.36 1.34 -3.19
N THR A 45 -3.68 0.71 -4.31
CA THR A 45 -4.79 -0.26 -4.39
C THR A 45 -4.47 -1.52 -3.59
N ALA A 46 -3.28 -2.10 -3.78
CA ALA A 46 -2.82 -3.26 -3.04
C ALA A 46 -2.76 -2.98 -1.53
N TRP A 47 -2.30 -1.79 -1.12
CA TRP A 47 -2.30 -1.35 0.27
C TRP A 47 -3.70 -1.30 0.86
N GLY A 48 -4.65 -0.67 0.15
CA GLY A 48 -6.04 -0.60 0.60
C GLY A 48 -6.69 -1.98 0.77
N VAL A 49 -6.38 -2.92 -0.13
CA VAL A 49 -6.83 -4.31 -0.02
C VAL A 49 -6.17 -5.00 1.16
N TRP A 50 -4.85 -4.83 1.34
CA TRP A 50 -4.09 -5.46 2.41
C TRP A 50 -4.54 -5.00 3.80
N VAL A 51 -4.67 -3.68 4.01
CA VAL A 51 -5.13 -3.09 5.28
C VAL A 51 -6.55 -3.54 5.63
N LYS A 52 -7.42 -3.71 4.63
CA LYS A 52 -8.81 -4.10 4.84
C LYS A 52 -9.02 -5.61 4.75
N TYR A 53 -7.97 -6.39 4.51
CA TYR A 53 -8.09 -7.82 4.33
C TYR A 53 -8.60 -8.47 5.61
N GLY A 54 -9.71 -9.22 5.50
CA GLY A 54 -10.38 -9.83 6.66
C GLY A 54 -11.26 -8.87 7.49
N THR A 55 -11.37 -7.60 7.10
CA THR A 55 -12.29 -6.64 7.73
C THR A 55 -13.66 -6.63 7.01
N ARG A 56 -14.71 -6.24 7.72
CA ARG A 56 -16.05 -6.01 7.15
C ARG A 56 -16.47 -4.57 7.39
N THR A 57 -17.12 -3.99 6.40
CA THR A 57 -17.80 -2.70 6.57
C THR A 57 -18.96 -2.87 7.56
N THR A 58 -19.06 -1.95 8.51
CA THR A 58 -20.12 -1.92 9.51
C THR A 58 -20.70 -0.51 9.64
N THR A 59 -21.82 -0.38 10.34
CA THR A 59 -22.45 0.92 10.60
C THR A 59 -21.65 1.73 11.63
N ALA A 60 -21.69 3.05 11.54
CA ALA A 60 -21.01 3.93 12.49
C ALA A 60 -21.43 3.67 13.95
N SER A 61 -22.71 3.34 14.16
CA SER A 61 -23.29 2.94 15.44
C SER A 61 -22.70 1.64 16.01
N HIS A 62 -22.27 0.70 15.16
CA HIS A 62 -21.62 -0.53 15.60
C HIS A 62 -20.12 -0.31 15.82
N ALA A 63 -19.48 0.48 14.96
CA ALA A 63 -18.07 0.89 15.11
C ALA A 63 -17.78 1.63 16.43
N ALA A 64 -18.77 2.35 16.98
CA ALA A 64 -18.64 3.09 18.23
C ALA A 64 -18.60 2.19 19.50
N ARG A 65 -18.77 0.87 19.36
CA ARG A 65 -18.75 -0.04 20.50
C ARG A 65 -17.32 -0.42 20.91
N ILE A 66 -17.10 -0.56 22.21
CA ILE A 66 -15.80 -0.94 22.81
C ILE A 66 -15.33 -2.33 22.35
N ASP A 67 -16.27 -3.22 22.01
CA ASP A 67 -16.01 -4.60 21.57
C ASP A 67 -15.64 -4.71 20.10
N THR A 68 -15.73 -3.61 19.34
CA THR A 68 -15.52 -3.61 17.89
C THR A 68 -14.11 -3.11 17.56
N PRO A 69 -13.19 -3.98 17.15
CA PRO A 69 -11.89 -3.56 16.66
C PRO A 69 -12.04 -2.81 15.32
N LEU A 70 -11.47 -1.61 15.27
CA LEU A 70 -11.42 -0.76 14.09
C LEU A 70 -10.03 -0.82 13.48
N VAL A 71 -9.98 -0.85 12.16
CA VAL A 71 -8.72 -0.80 11.41
C VAL A 71 -8.57 0.57 10.79
N ASP A 72 -7.49 1.26 11.13
CA ASP A 72 -7.13 2.54 10.54
C ASP A 72 -6.83 2.36 9.04
N PRO A 73 -7.54 3.05 8.13
CA PRO A 73 -7.43 2.82 6.71
C PRO A 73 -6.12 3.32 6.10
N ALA A 74 -5.37 4.19 6.80
CA ALA A 74 -4.10 4.74 6.33
C ALA A 74 -2.92 3.90 6.81
N THR A 75 -2.97 3.38 8.03
CA THR A 75 -1.85 2.74 8.73
C THR A 75 -2.05 1.24 8.98
N GLY A 76 -3.28 0.74 8.85
CA GLY A 76 -3.64 -0.64 9.17
C GLY A 76 -3.57 -1.00 10.65
N LYS A 77 -3.45 0.00 11.53
CA LYS A 77 -3.44 -0.22 12.97
C LYS A 77 -4.82 -0.61 13.45
N ILE A 78 -4.86 -1.61 14.33
CA ILE A 78 -6.09 -2.04 14.98
C ILE A 78 -6.23 -1.27 16.30
N SER A 79 -7.35 -0.60 16.50
CA SER A 79 -7.71 0.05 17.76
C SER A 79 -9.13 -0.32 18.18
N THR A 80 -9.37 -0.41 19.48
CA THR A 80 -10.72 -0.43 20.06
C THR A 80 -11.06 0.96 20.58
N ASN A 81 -12.34 1.32 20.53
CA ASN A 81 -12.83 2.53 21.22
C ASN A 81 -12.65 2.43 22.73
#